data_AF-A0A966C622-F1
#
_entry.id   AF-A0A966C622-F1
#
_cell.length_a   1.000
_cell.length_b   1.000
_cell.length_c   1.000
_cell.angle_alpha   90.00
_cell.angle_beta   90.00
_cell.angle_gamma   90.00
#
_symmetry.space_group_name_H-M   'P 1'
#
loop_
_entity.id
_entity.type
_entity.pdbx_description
1 polymer ?
#
loop_
_entity_poly.entity_id
_entity_poly.type
_entity_poly.pdbx_seq_one_letter_code
_entity_poly.pdbx_strand_id
1 'polypeptide(L)' 'QRTERVDRLQKMDVYARAGVGHVWLVSPEHRFVEVYRLGDVGLYARIAGVAGEEPVRVEPFAAAPLEMARWWPEE' A
#
# COMPACT_ATOMS: atom_id res chain seq x y z
N GLN A 1 -3.39 11.82 15.16
CA GLN A 1 -3.51 10.34 15.21
C GLN A 1 -4.95 9.80 15.01
N ARG A 2 -5.93 10.57 14.48
CA ARG A 2 -7.33 10.10 14.32
C ARG A 2 -7.74 9.83 12.86
N THR A 3 -6.86 10.10 11.91
CA THR A 3 -7.22 10.20 10.48
C THR A 3 -6.87 8.94 9.69
N GLU A 4 -5.71 8.33 9.92
CA GLU A 4 -5.20 7.25 9.04
C GLU A 4 -6.08 5.99 9.04
N ARG A 5 -6.49 5.49 10.20
CA ARG A 5 -7.25 4.23 10.28
C ARG A 5 -8.67 4.37 9.71
N VAL A 6 -9.34 5.49 10.00
CA VAL A 6 -10.72 5.74 9.53
C VAL A 6 -10.73 6.07 8.05
N ASP A 7 -9.79 6.90 7.59
CA ASP A 7 -9.62 7.25 6.17
C ASP A 7 -9.26 6.01 5.34
N ARG A 8 -8.38 5.14 5.85
CA ARG A 8 -8.02 3.88 5.20
C ARG A 8 -9.23 2.99 4.97
N LEU A 9 -10.08 2.77 5.98
CA LEU A 9 -11.26 1.90 5.84
C LEU A 9 -12.27 2.46 4.84
N GLN A 10 -12.60 3.75 4.93
CA GLN A 10 -13.58 4.36 4.03
C GLN A 10 -13.11 4.39 2.57
N LYS A 11 -11.82 4.66 2.35
CA LYS A 11 -11.25 4.70 0.99
C LYS A 11 -11.14 3.32 0.35
N MET A 12 -10.82 2.28 1.12
CA MET A 12 -10.71 0.92 0.59
C MET A 12 -12.02 0.43 -0.03
N ASP A 13 -13.17 0.69 0.60
CA ASP A 13 -14.47 0.31 0.04
C ASP A 13 -14.79 1.10 -1.25
N VAL A 14 -14.42 2.38 -1.32
CA VAL A 14 -14.58 3.20 -2.52
C VAL A 14 -13.70 2.68 -3.66
N TYR A 15 -12.43 2.36 -3.36
CA TYR A 15 -11.48 1.83 -4.33
C TYR A 15 -11.90 0.46 -4.87
N ALA A 16 -12.45 -0.42 -4.01
CA ALA A 16 -12.97 -1.71 -4.43
C ALA A 16 -14.14 -1.55 -5.41
N ARG A 17 -15.11 -0.67 -5.10
CA ARG A 17 -16.23 -0.37 -6.01
C ARG A 17 -15.79 0.25 -7.33
N ALA A 18 -14.68 1.00 -7.32
CA ALA A 18 -14.09 1.59 -8.51
C ALA A 18 -13.18 0.61 -9.29
N GLY A 19 -12.97 -0.62 -8.81
CA GLY A 19 -12.16 -1.63 -9.49
C GLY A 19 -10.64 -1.38 -9.42
N VAL A 20 -10.16 -0.64 -8.43
CA VAL A 20 -8.72 -0.38 -8.26
C VAL A 20 -8.01 -1.69 -7.90
N GLY A 21 -7.24 -2.25 -8.84
CA GLY A 21 -6.66 -3.58 -8.68
C GLY A 21 -5.63 -3.72 -7.56
N HIS A 22 -4.87 -2.66 -7.27
CA HIS A 22 -3.83 -2.67 -6.23
C HIS A 22 -3.85 -1.38 -5.40
N VAL A 23 -3.73 -1.52 -4.08
CA VAL A 23 -3.61 -0.39 -3.15
C VAL A 23 -2.34 -0.52 -2.36
N TRP A 24 -1.50 0.51 -2.42
CA TRP A 24 -0.24 0.61 -1.69
C TRP A 24 -0.41 1.65 -0.59
N LEU A 25 -0.28 1.22 0.66
CA LEU A 25 -0.47 2.07 1.83
C LEU A 25 0.89 2.28 2.48
N VAL A 26 1.43 3.48 2.29
CA VAL A 26 2.73 3.89 2.79
C VAL A 26 2.52 4.59 4.13
N SER A 27 3.29 4.19 5.13
CA SER A 27 3.35 4.81 6.45
C SER A 27 4.75 5.41 6.64
N PRO A 28 4.96 6.69 6.27
CA PRO A 28 6.29 7.31 6.32
C PRO A 28 6.91 7.34 7.71
N GLU A 29 6.11 7.67 8.73
CA GLU A 29 6.51 7.71 10.13
C GLU A 29 7.08 6.36 10.64
N HIS A 30 6.55 5.26 10.12
CA HIS A 30 6.95 3.90 10.50
C HIS A 30 7.85 3.22 9.46
N ARG A 31 8.22 3.94 8.39
CA ARG A 31 8.97 3.42 7.22
C ARG A 31 8.45 2.04 6.76
N PHE A 32 7.13 1.93 6.61
CA PHE A 32 6.42 0.68 6.34
C PHE A 32 5.41 0.81 5.22
N VAL A 33 5.26 -0.26 4.43
CA VAL A 33 4.37 -0.31 3.26
C VAL A 33 3.54 -1.57 3.33
N GLU A 34 2.23 -1.43 3.15
CA GLU A 34 1.32 -2.56 2.96
C GLU A 34 0.75 -2.53 1.55
N VAL A 35 0.75 -3.69 0.90
CA VAL A 35 0.21 -3.82 -0.45
C VAL A 35 -0.99 -4.75 -0.44
N TYR A 36 -2.07 -4.29 -1.05
CA TYR A 36 -3.33 -5.02 -1.18
C TYR A 36 -3.67 -5.22 -2.66
N ARG A 37 -4.25 -6.38 -2.97
CA ARG A 37 -4.78 -6.71 -4.29
C ARG A 37 -6.28 -6.97 -4.20
N LEU A 38 -7.04 -6.40 -5.13
CA LEU A 38 -8.47 -6.66 -5.26
C LEU A 38 -8.67 -8.06 -5.83
N GLY A 39 -9.38 -8.92 -5.10
CA GLY A 39 -9.78 -10.24 -5.58
C GLY A 39 -11.10 -10.21 -6.33
N ASP A 40 -11.42 -11.31 -7.00
CA ASP A 40 -12.62 -11.44 -7.86
C ASP A 40 -13.94 -11.26 -7.10
N VAL A 41 -13.93 -11.48 -5.79
CA VAL A 41 -15.09 -11.28 -4.89
C VAL A 41 -15.27 -9.84 -4.44
N GLY A 42 -14.50 -8.89 -4.98
CA GLY A 42 -14.58 -7.46 -4.64
C GLY A 42 -13.98 -7.10 -3.29
N LEU A 43 -13.12 -7.96 -2.73
CA LEU A 43 -12.44 -7.74 -1.46
C LEU A 43 -10.92 -7.64 -1.65
N TYR A 44 -10.30 -6.75 -0.90
CA TYR A 44 -8.85 -6.62 -0.88
C TYR A 44 -8.21 -7.67 0.03
N ALA A 45 -7.19 -8.36 -0.50
CA ALA A 45 -6.29 -9.21 0.28
C ALA A 45 -4.92 -8.53 0.41
N ARG A 46 -4.33 -8.53 1.60
CA ARG A 46 -2.94 -8.06 1.79
C ARG A 46 -2.00 -9.08 1.16
N ILE A 47 -1.18 -8.66 0.20
CA ILE A 47 -0.22 -9.52 -0.50
C ILE A 47 1.22 -9.27 -0.06
N ALA A 48 1.52 -8.12 0.56
CA ALA A 48 2.83 -7.84 1.12
C ALA A 48 2.78 -6.83 2.28
N GLY A 49 3.78 -6.92 3.16
CA GLY A 49 4.13 -5.91 4.15
C GLY A 49 5.65 -5.76 4.16
N VAL A 50 6.16 -4.56 3.89
CA VAL A 50 7.60 -4.31 3.68
C VAL A 50 8.02 -3.12 4.53
N ALA A 51 9.12 -3.29 5.27
CA ALA A 51 9.71 -2.26 6.13
C ALA A 51 11.09 -1.85 5.62
N GLY A 52 11.54 -0.65 5.98
CA GLY A 52 12.90 -0.20 5.75
C GLY A 52 13.09 0.49 4.40
N GLU A 53 14.29 0.36 3.84
CA GLU A 53 14.76 1.20 2.71
C GLU A 53 15.04 0.40 1.43
N GLU A 54 15.02 -0.92 1.52
CA GLU A 54 15.28 -1.82 0.40
C GLU A 54 14.25 -1.66 -0.73
N PRO A 55 14.65 -1.84 -2.00
CA PRO A 55 13.71 -1.77 -3.11
C PRO A 55 12.59 -2.81 -2.99
N VAL A 56 11.34 -2.37 -3.16
CA VAL A 56 10.17 -3.24 -3.05
C VAL A 56 9.73 -3.76 -4.42
N ARG A 57 9.56 -5.09 -4.51
CA ARG A 57 9.16 -5.83 -5.71
C ARG A 57 7.85 -6.57 -5.48
N VAL A 58 6.74 -5.84 -5.54
CA VAL A 58 5.39 -6.39 -5.35
C VAL A 58 4.52 -5.95 -6.54
N GLU A 59 3.51 -6.74 -6.89
CA GLU A 59 2.55 -6.35 -7.93
C GLU A 59 1.93 -4.97 -7.66
N PRO A 60 1.74 -4.13 -8.71
CA PRO A 60 1.98 -4.41 -10.13
C PRO A 60 3.44 -4.13 -10.58
N PHE A 61 4.34 -3.79 -9.67
CA PHE A 61 5.72 -3.33 -9.94
C PHE A 61 6.79 -4.39 -9.71
N ALA A 62 6.44 -5.69 -9.69
CA ALA A 62 7.41 -6.76 -9.47
C ALA A 62 8.55 -6.77 -10.51
N ALA A 63 8.26 -6.34 -11.76
CA ALA A 63 9.23 -6.22 -12.84
C ALA A 63 10.03 -4.89 -12.82
N ALA A 64 9.54 -3.87 -12.14
CA ALA A 64 10.13 -2.53 -12.06
C ALA A 64 10.16 -2.07 -10.59
N PRO A 65 11.18 -2.47 -9.82
CA PRO A 65 11.24 -2.26 -8.37
C PRO A 65 11.10 -0.79 -8.01
N LEU A 66 10.42 -0.51 -6.90
CA LEU A 66 10.28 0.83 -6.38
C LEU A 66 11.32 1.07 -5.28
N GLU A 67 12.11 2.13 -5.43
CA GLU A 67 13.09 2.57 -4.42
C GLU A 67 12.35 3.17 -3.21
N MET A 68 12.35 2.49 -2.07
CA MET A 68 11.61 2.93 -0.88
C MET A 68 12.32 4.03 -0.11
N ALA A 69 13.66 4.13 -0.19
CA ALA A 69 14.45 5.13 0.54
C ALA A 69 13.97 6.58 0.31
N ARG A 70 13.40 6.88 -0.87
CA ARG A 70 12.87 8.21 -1.23
C ARG A 70 11.44 8.49 -0.74
N TRP A 71 10.79 7.57 -0.02
CA TRP A 71 9.42 7.73 0.49
C TRP A 71 9.37 8.27 1.91
N TRP A 72 10.53 8.28 2.59
CA TRP A 72 10.66 8.67 3.98
C TRP A 72 11.06 10.14 4.07
N PRO A 73 10.53 10.90 5.05
CA PRO A 73 11.02 12.24 5.32
C PRO A 73 12.51 12.18 5.70
N GLU A 74 13.25 13.20 5.28
CA GLU A 74 14.60 13.47 5.80
C GLU A 74 14.51 13.77 7.31
N GLU A 75 15.52 13.36 8.10
CA GLU A 75 15.58 13.62 9.55
C GLU A 75 15.60 15.12 9.90
#